data_AF-A0A3L7T307-F1
#
_entry.id   AF-A0A3L7T307-F1
#
_cell.length_a   1.000
_cell.length_b   1.000
_cell.length_c   1.000
_cell.angle_alpha   90.00
_cell.angle_beta   90.00
_cell.angle_gamma   90.00
#
_symmetry.space_group_name_H-M   'P 1'
#
loop_
_entity.id
_entity.type
_entity.pdbx_description
1 polymer ?
#
loop_
_entity_poly.entity_id
_entity_poly.type
_entity_poly.pdbx_seq_one_letter_code
_entity_poly.pdbx_strand_id
1 'polypeptide(L)'
;MGLAFLRWLIISAMFAAVVVFPILHSRNVWNHGRRLRVVEAGKMYRCGQLTVAGFKDAVEHYKLKSIVNLQDDYPDPDVYKTFWDRSTISEKKVCEDLGVKYLFISPDLRPRPEVRQKRPRA
;
A
#
# COMPACT_ATOMS: atom_id res chain seq x y z
N MET A 1 36.06 -30.67 -14.46
CA MET A 1 34.64 -30.26 -14.29
C MET A 1 34.41 -29.29 -13.11
N GLY A 2 35.23 -29.28 -12.05
CA GLY A 2 34.97 -28.45 -10.86
C GLY A 2 35.08 -26.92 -11.04
N LEU A 3 36.08 -26.43 -11.78
CA LEU A 3 36.31 -24.98 -11.90
C LEU A 3 35.22 -24.24 -12.70
N ALA A 4 34.73 -24.86 -13.78
CA ALA A 4 33.66 -24.28 -14.59
C ALA A 4 32.32 -24.23 -13.83
N PHE A 5 32.04 -25.28 -13.05
CA PHE A 5 30.83 -25.35 -12.23
C PHE A 5 30.86 -24.31 -11.09
N LEU A 6 31.99 -24.19 -10.39
CA LEU A 6 32.18 -23.20 -9.35
C LEU A 6 32.07 -21.77 -9.89
N ARG A 7 32.63 -21.51 -11.08
CA ARG A 7 32.53 -20.21 -11.75
C ARG A 7 31.09 -19.85 -12.11
N TRP A 8 30.31 -20.80 -12.63
CA TRP A 8 28.88 -20.58 -12.88
C TRP A 8 28.06 -20.37 -11.61
N LEU A 9 28.39 -21.06 -10.53
CA LEU A 9 27.74 -20.90 -9.24
C LEU A 9 27.99 -19.49 -8.66
N ILE A 10 29.23 -19.01 -8.72
CA ILE A 10 29.60 -17.65 -8.28
C ILE A 10 28.92 -16.59 -9.16
N ILE A 11 28.90 -16.76 -10.48
CA ILE A 11 28.22 -15.84 -11.40
C ILE A 11 26.72 -15.78 -11.10
N SER A 12 26.09 -16.93 -10.88
CA SER A 12 24.66 -17.01 -10.54
C SER A 12 24.36 -16.37 -9.18
N ALA A 13 25.23 -16.58 -8.19
CA ALA A 13 25.10 -15.94 -6.87
C ALA A 13 25.25 -14.41 -6.96
N MET A 14 26.24 -13.91 -7.72
CA MET A 14 26.39 -12.48 -7.97
C MET A 14 25.18 -11.90 -8.72
N PHE A 15 24.69 -12.61 -9.73
CA PHE A 15 23.50 -12.18 -10.49
C PHE A 15 22.26 -12.13 -9.59
N ALA A 16 22.06 -13.11 -8.72
CA ALA A 16 20.99 -13.11 -7.73
C ALA A 16 21.13 -11.92 -6.76
N ALA A 17 22.33 -11.64 -6.26
CA ALA A 17 22.57 -10.54 -5.33
C ALA A 17 22.40 -9.15 -5.98
N VAL A 18 22.77 -8.98 -7.25
CA VAL A 18 22.73 -7.66 -7.92
C VAL A 18 21.39 -7.41 -8.62
N VAL A 19 20.68 -8.44 -9.06
CA VAL A 19 19.43 -8.30 -9.81
C VAL A 19 18.24 -8.69 -8.94
N VAL A 20 18.25 -9.91 -8.40
CA VAL A 20 17.09 -10.45 -7.67
C VAL A 20 16.86 -9.71 -6.36
N PHE A 21 17.93 -9.44 -5.60
CA PHE A 21 17.82 -8.74 -4.31
C PHE A 21 17.25 -7.32 -4.41
N PRO A 22 17.76 -6.39 -5.23
CA PRO A 22 17.19 -5.05 -5.32
C PRO A 22 15.79 -5.04 -5.94
N ILE A 23 15.46 -5.99 -6.81
CA ILE A 23 14.09 -6.15 -7.31
C ILE A 23 13.16 -6.54 -6.16
N LEU A 24 13.53 -7.52 -5.33
CA LEU A 24 12.76 -7.92 -4.16
C LEU A 24 12.66 -6.80 -3.12
N HIS A 25 13.77 -6.12 -2.81
CA HIS A 25 13.80 -5.02 -1.84
C HIS A 25 12.95 -3.84 -2.29
N SER A 26 13.11 -3.41 -3.54
CA SER A 26 12.28 -2.35 -4.12
C SER A 26 10.81 -2.73 -4.04
N ARG A 27 10.46 -3.97 -4.41
CA ARG A 27 9.08 -4.48 -4.34
C ARG A 27 8.51 -4.52 -2.93
N ASN A 28 9.32 -4.82 -1.92
CA ASN A 28 8.88 -4.76 -0.53
C ASN A 28 8.51 -3.32 -0.14
N VAL A 29 9.35 -2.35 -0.53
CA VAL A 29 9.08 -0.92 -0.32
C VAL A 29 7.82 -0.45 -1.07
N TRP A 30 7.60 -0.93 -2.30
CA TRP A 30 6.38 -0.65 -3.06
C TRP A 30 5.11 -1.24 -2.43
N ASN A 31 5.22 -2.40 -1.78
CA ASN A 31 4.11 -3.06 -1.08
C ASN A 31 3.82 -2.43 0.29
N HIS A 32 4.84 -1.97 1.02
CA HIS A 32 4.67 -1.41 2.37
C HIS A 32 4.32 0.08 2.36
N GLY A 33 4.65 0.81 1.28
CA GLY A 33 4.68 2.27 1.34
C GLY A 33 4.20 2.97 0.08
N ARG A 34 2.99 2.69 -0.40
CA ARG A 34 2.34 3.61 -1.37
C ARG A 34 2.03 4.94 -0.68
N ARG A 35 3.06 5.77 -0.55
CA ARG A 35 3.07 7.12 0.04
C ARG A 35 2.42 7.17 1.43
N LEU A 36 2.63 6.14 2.26
CA LEU A 36 2.24 6.21 3.66
C LEU A 36 3.08 7.32 4.33
N ARG A 37 2.41 8.39 4.75
CA ARG A 37 2.97 9.53 5.44
C ARG A 37 2.25 9.69 6.76
N VAL A 38 3.04 9.94 7.80
CA VAL A 38 2.51 10.30 9.12
C VAL A 38 2.01 11.73 9.03
N VAL A 39 0.72 11.94 9.30
CA VAL A 39 0.15 13.29 9.46
C VAL A 39 0.26 13.69 10.93
N GLU A 40 -0.14 12.78 11.82
CA GLU A 40 0.04 12.90 13.26
C GLU A 40 0.37 11.52 13.84
N ALA A 41 1.54 11.39 14.47
CA ALA A 41 2.03 10.13 15.00
C ALA A 41 1.02 9.52 16.00
N GLY A 42 0.65 8.26 15.78
CA GLY A 42 -0.28 7.53 16.64
C GLY A 42 -1.77 7.88 16.44
N LYS A 43 -2.11 8.87 15.62
CA LYS A 43 -3.52 9.24 15.36
C LYS A 43 -3.92 9.17 13.90
N MET A 44 -3.12 9.77 13.01
CA MET A 44 -3.51 9.93 11.62
C MET A 44 -2.35 9.66 10.66
N TYR A 45 -2.62 8.76 9.72
CA TYR A 45 -1.72 8.41 8.64
C TYR A 45 -2.44 8.60 7.32
N ARG A 46 -1.72 9.04 6.30
CA ARG A 46 -2.22 9.19 4.94
C ARG A 46 -1.47 8.26 4.03
N CYS A 47 -2.16 7.46 3.23
CA CYS A 47 -1.56 6.68 2.15
C CYS A 47 -2.36 6.85 0.85
N GLY A 48 -1.81 6.35 -0.25
CA GLY A 48 -2.63 5.97 -1.41
C GLY A 48 -3.24 4.58 -1.20
N GLN A 49 -3.96 4.08 -2.21
CA GLN A 49 -4.53 2.73 -2.16
C GLN A 49 -3.43 1.66 -2.03
N LEU A 50 -3.49 0.89 -0.94
CA LEU A 50 -2.56 -0.19 -0.59
C LEU A 50 -3.07 -1.55 -1.11
N THR A 51 -2.17 -2.53 -1.16
CA THR A 51 -2.54 -3.94 -1.36
C THR A 51 -2.99 -4.56 -0.03
N VAL A 52 -3.64 -5.73 -0.05
CA VAL A 52 -4.07 -6.43 1.18
C VAL A 52 -2.91 -6.71 2.11
N ALA A 53 -1.77 -7.16 1.58
CA ALA A 53 -0.55 -7.36 2.36
C ALA A 53 -0.05 -6.06 3.02
N GLY A 54 -0.11 -4.93 2.29
CA GLY A 54 0.27 -3.63 2.83
C GLY A 54 -0.70 -3.11 3.90
N PHE A 55 -2.00 -3.38 3.75
CA PHE A 55 -3.00 -3.09 4.78
C PHE A 55 -2.74 -3.88 6.07
N LYS A 56 -2.48 -5.18 5.95
CA LYS A 56 -2.18 -6.03 7.11
C LYS A 56 -0.94 -5.55 7.85
N ASP A 57 0.14 -5.29 7.13
CA ASP A 57 1.40 -4.79 7.71
C ASP A 57 1.21 -3.42 8.37
N ALA A 58 0.49 -2.50 7.73
CA ALA A 58 0.21 -1.18 8.31
C ALA A 58 -0.67 -1.25 9.55
N VAL A 59 -1.70 -2.11 9.56
CA VAL A 59 -2.57 -2.31 10.72
C VAL A 59 -1.80 -2.93 11.88
N GLU A 60 -0.93 -3.91 11.61
CA GLU A 60 -0.10 -4.55 12.64
C GLU A 60 0.96 -3.60 13.19
N HIS A 61 1.66 -2.85 12.32
CA HIS A 61 2.74 -1.96 12.70
C HIS A 61 2.24 -0.69 13.40
N TYR A 62 1.19 -0.04 12.88
CA TYR A 62 0.66 1.22 13.41
C TYR A 62 -0.56 1.04 14.32
N LYS A 63 -1.04 -0.19 14.53
CA LYS A 63 -2.22 -0.53 15.37
C LYS A 63 -3.46 0.28 14.99
N LEU A 64 -3.71 0.41 13.69
CA LEU A 64 -4.81 1.20 13.14
C LEU A 64 -6.16 0.55 13.51
N LYS A 65 -7.10 1.35 14.00
CA LYS A 65 -8.46 0.90 14.36
C LYS A 65 -9.52 1.23 13.31
N SER A 66 -9.23 2.21 12.47
CA SER A 66 -10.15 2.67 11.44
C SER A 66 -9.41 3.05 10.17
N ILE A 67 -10.01 2.72 9.03
CA ILE A 67 -9.56 3.11 7.69
C ILE A 67 -10.63 4.00 7.09
N VAL A 68 -10.24 5.15 6.56
CA VAL A 68 -11.14 6.10 5.93
C VAL A 68 -10.82 6.16 4.44
N ASN A 69 -11.76 5.72 3.59
CA ASN A 69 -11.65 5.87 2.14
C ASN A 69 -12.35 7.17 1.71
N LEU A 70 -11.65 7.96 0.89
CA LEU A 70 -12.08 9.25 0.34
C LEU A 70 -12.19 9.23 -1.19
N GLN A 71 -12.09 8.05 -1.82
CA GLN A 71 -12.18 7.88 -3.27
C GLN A 71 -13.64 7.95 -3.74
N ASP A 72 -14.06 9.10 -4.26
CA ASP A 72 -15.45 9.30 -4.71
C ASP A 72 -15.85 8.35 -5.86
N ASP A 73 -14.94 8.12 -6.80
CA ASP A 73 -15.19 7.29 -7.98
C ASP A 73 -15.29 5.78 -7.67
N TYR A 74 -14.74 5.34 -6.52
CA TYR A 74 -14.62 3.92 -6.14
C TYR A 74 -14.87 3.75 -4.62
N PRO A 75 -16.14 3.64 -4.19
CA PRO A 75 -16.52 3.53 -2.78
C PRO A 75 -16.07 2.22 -2.11
N ASP A 76 -15.97 1.14 -2.90
CA ASP A 76 -15.40 -0.14 -2.48
C ASP A 76 -14.42 -0.64 -3.55
N PRO A 77 -13.15 -0.18 -3.49
CA PRO A 77 -12.17 -0.55 -4.50
C PRO A 77 -11.75 -2.00 -4.31
N ASP A 78 -11.66 -2.72 -5.43
CA ASP A 78 -11.04 -4.03 -5.47
C ASP A 78 -9.53 -3.88 -5.30
N VAL A 79 -9.01 -4.37 -4.18
CA VAL A 79 -7.57 -4.37 -3.88
C VAL A 79 -6.96 -5.72 -4.23
N TYR A 80 -5.77 -5.68 -4.85
CA TYR A 80 -5.00 -6.89 -5.11
C TYR A 80 -4.48 -7.47 -3.80
N LYS A 81 -4.58 -8.81 -3.65
CA LYS A 81 -4.05 -9.51 -2.46
C LYS A 81 -2.57 -9.23 -2.27
N THR A 82 -1.78 -9.51 -3.31
CA THR A 82 -0.33 -9.35 -3.32
C THR A 82 0.11 -8.92 -4.70
N PHE A 83 1.30 -8.34 -4.83
CA PHE A 83 1.88 -8.04 -6.15
C PHE A 83 1.93 -9.25 -7.10
N TRP A 84 2.18 -10.45 -6.57
CA TRP A 84 2.26 -11.71 -7.34
C TRP A 84 0.90 -12.36 -7.57
N ASP A 85 -0.03 -12.17 -6.63
CA ASP A 85 -1.38 -12.70 -6.70
C ASP A 85 -2.35 -11.56 -7.01
N ARG A 86 -2.67 -11.41 -8.30
CA ARG A 86 -3.62 -10.41 -8.81
C ARG A 86 -5.07 -10.75 -8.50
N SER A 87 -5.35 -11.77 -7.68
CA SER A 87 -6.71 -11.93 -7.18
C SER A 87 -7.14 -10.69 -6.41
N THR A 88 -8.31 -10.19 -6.77
CA THR A 88 -8.92 -9.01 -6.18
C THR A 88 -9.84 -9.41 -5.04
N ILE A 89 -9.79 -8.64 -3.97
CA ILE A 89 -10.75 -8.69 -2.86
C ILE A 89 -11.19 -7.25 -2.60
N SER A 90 -12.47 -7.05 -2.29
CA SER A 90 -13.02 -5.76 -1.87
C SER A 90 -12.31 -5.24 -0.60
N GLU A 91 -11.93 -3.97 -0.59
CA GLU A 91 -11.23 -3.34 0.54
C GLU A 91 -12.05 -3.41 1.83
N LYS A 92 -13.38 -3.32 1.72
CA LYS A 92 -14.28 -3.51 2.87
C LYS A 92 -14.11 -4.88 3.52
N LYS A 93 -14.05 -5.95 2.71
CA LYS A 93 -13.89 -7.32 3.21
C LYS A 93 -12.54 -7.53 3.89
N VAL A 94 -11.49 -6.92 3.37
CA VAL A 94 -10.15 -6.94 3.99
C VAL A 94 -10.19 -6.27 5.36
N CYS A 95 -10.87 -5.13 5.48
CA CYS A 95 -11.01 -4.43 6.74
C CYS A 95 -11.83 -5.23 7.75
N GLU A 96 -12.90 -5.89 7.31
CA GLU A 96 -13.71 -6.81 8.13
C GLU A 96 -12.86 -7.98 8.64
N ASP A 97 -12.08 -8.63 7.78
CA ASP A 97 -11.19 -9.74 8.14
C ASP A 97 -10.09 -9.31 9.13
N LEU A 98 -9.62 -8.06 9.03
CA LEU A 98 -8.63 -7.47 9.94
C LEU A 98 -9.24 -6.89 11.23
N GLY A 99 -10.57 -6.85 11.34
CA GLY A 99 -11.28 -6.27 12.49
C GLY A 99 -11.16 -4.74 12.58
N VAL A 100 -10.91 -4.06 11.47
CA VAL A 100 -10.71 -2.61 11.37
C VAL A 100 -11.98 -1.95 10.85
N LYS A 101 -12.38 -0.83 11.45
CA LYS A 101 -13.58 -0.12 11.02
C LYS A 101 -13.33 0.61 9.69
N TYR A 102 -13.96 0.16 8.61
CA TYR A 102 -13.93 0.85 7.32
C TYR A 102 -15.01 1.95 7.28
N LEU A 103 -14.61 3.19 6.98
CA LEU A 103 -15.51 4.30 6.74
C LEU A 103 -15.27 4.84 5.34
N PHE A 104 -16.31 4.86 4.52
CA PHE A 104 -16.30 5.60 3.26
C PHE A 104 -16.89 6.99 3.50
N ILE A 105 -16.16 8.03 3.14
CA ILE A 105 -16.63 9.42 3.17
C ILE A 105 -16.48 9.97 1.76
N SER A 106 -17.59 10.14 1.05
CA SER A 106 -17.62 10.83 -0.24
C SER A 106 -17.31 12.32 0.01
N PRO A 107 -16.24 12.88 -0.60
CA PRO A 107 -15.93 14.29 -0.48
C PRO A 107 -16.93 15.13 -1.29
N ASP A 108 -17.38 16.26 -0.73
CA ASP A 108 -18.15 17.26 -1.48
C ASP A 108 -17.26 17.91 -2.55
N LEU A 109 -17.30 17.36 -3.77
CA LEU A 109 -16.50 17.82 -4.90
C LEU A 109 -17.06 19.12 -5.45
N ARG A 110 -16.50 20.25 -5.00
CA ARG A 110 -16.87 21.58 -5.52
C ARG A 110 -16.10 21.93 -6.79
N PRO A 111 -16.72 22.71 -7.71
CA PRO A 111 -16.04 23.22 -8.89
C PRO A 111 -14.77 24.00 -8.49
N ARG A 112 -13.66 23.74 -9.20
CA ARG A 112 -12.35 24.34 -8.95
C ARG A 112 -12.34 25.88 -8.75
N PRO A 113 -13.19 26.68 -9.43
CA PRO A 113 -13.26 28.13 -9.20
C PRO A 113 -13.71 28.52 -7.79
N GLU A 114 -14.56 27.72 -7.13
CA GLU A 114 -15.17 28.07 -5.84
C GLU A 114 -14.28 27.76 -4.62
N VAL A 115 -13.29 26.87 -4.80
CA VAL A 115 -12.43 26.37 -3.72
C VAL A 115 -11.63 27.48 -3.04
N ARG A 116 -11.24 28.52 -3.78
CA ARG A 116 -10.42 29.62 -3.24
C ARG A 116 -11.23 30.60 -2.38
N GLN A 117 -12.52 30.76 -2.68
CA GLN A 117 -13.40 31.74 -1.99
C GLN A 117 -14.06 31.17 -0.73
N LYS A 118 -14.37 29.87 -0.71
CA LYS A 118 -15.08 29.21 0.39
C LYS A 118 -14.24 28.13 1.07
N ARG A 119 -12.94 28.38 1.24
CA ARG A 119 -12.08 27.47 2.01
C ARG A 119 -12.49 27.55 3.48
N PRO A 120 -12.90 26.43 4.13
CA PRO A 120 -13.15 26.45 5.57
C PRO A 120 -11.87 26.88 6.29
N ARG A 121 -11.98 27.79 7.25
CA ARG A 121 -10.86 28.17 8.11
C ARG A 121 -10.55 26.97 9.01
N ALA A 122 -9.29 26.54 8.99
CA ALA A 122 -8.77 25.49 9.85
C ALA A 122 -8.75 25.96 11.32
#